data_AF-A0A2E2UXQ2-F1
#
_entry.id   AF-A0A2E2UXQ2-F1
#
_cell.length_a   1.000
_cell.length_b   1.000
_cell.length_c   1.000
_cell.angle_alpha   90.00
_cell.angle_beta   90.00
_cell.angle_gamma   90.00
#
_symmetry.space_group_name_H-M   'P 1'
#
loop_
_entity.id
_entity.type
_entity.pdbx_description
1 polymer ?
#
loop_
_entity_poly.entity_id
_entity_poly.type
_entity_poly.pdbx_seq_one_letter_code
_entity_poly.pdbx_strand_id
1 'polypeptide(L)'
;MATANVKKRNRNNRQRGKIYEKLIASVFNGVRNLDKSRPHTDVENKTHVYEVKSRQAKMPTLFDGAFKQLHLASKESKKKEGGVVVVYTGGQGGKARAVLIQEIDLDRDSTS
;
A
#
# COMPACT_ATOMS: atom_id res chain seq x y z
N MET A 1 0.92 -21.76 25.58
CA MET A 1 0.32 -20.41 25.58
C MET A 1 1.34 -19.40 25.06
N ALA A 2 0.95 -18.43 24.22
CA ALA A 2 1.88 -17.38 23.77
C ALA A 2 2.35 -16.52 24.96
N THR A 3 3.65 -16.28 25.06
CA THR A 3 4.25 -15.44 26.12
C THR A 3 3.73 -14.00 26.03
N ALA A 4 3.77 -13.26 27.14
CA ALA A 4 3.31 -11.86 27.18
C ALA A 4 3.96 -10.99 26.09
N ASN A 5 5.24 -11.23 25.80
CA ASN A 5 5.98 -10.54 24.74
C ASN A 5 5.45 -10.84 23.33
N VAL A 6 5.07 -12.09 23.05
CA VAL A 6 4.45 -12.46 21.75
C VAL A 6 3.08 -11.81 21.60
N LYS A 7 2.26 -11.78 22.68
CA LYS A 7 0.95 -11.12 22.68
C LYS A 7 1.08 -9.60 22.42
N LYS A 8 2.05 -8.93 23.04
CA LYS A 8 2.35 -7.50 22.83
C LYS A 8 2.77 -7.22 21.39
N ARG A 9 3.72 -8.00 20.85
CA ARG A 9 4.17 -7.86 19.46
C ARG A 9 3.02 -8.01 18.46
N ASN A 10 2.16 -9.01 18.65
CA ASN A 10 1.02 -9.24 17.77
C ASN A 10 0.00 -8.09 17.83
N ARG A 11 -0.23 -7.53 19.03
CA ARG A 11 -1.09 -6.34 19.20
C ARG A 11 -0.53 -5.13 18.44
N ASN A 12 0.78 -4.88 18.56
CA ASN A 12 1.45 -3.78 17.86
C ASN A 12 1.39 -3.95 16.33
N ASN A 13 1.62 -5.18 15.84
CA ASN A 13 1.51 -5.49 14.41
C ASN A 13 0.09 -5.24 13.89
N ARG A 14 -0.94 -5.63 14.66
CA ARG A 14 -2.34 -5.35 14.31
C ARG A 14 -2.61 -3.85 14.27
N GLN A 15 -2.22 -3.10 15.30
CA GLN A 15 -2.40 -1.64 15.33
C GLN A 15 -1.74 -0.96 14.13
N ARG A 16 -0.52 -1.38 13.77
CA ARG A 16 0.18 -0.89 12.58
C ARG A 16 -0.55 -1.24 11.29
N GLY A 17 -1.07 -2.45 11.15
CA GLY A 17 -1.92 -2.83 10.01
C GLY A 17 -3.11 -1.88 9.84
N LYS A 18 -3.82 -1.60 10.95
CA LYS A 18 -4.95 -0.65 10.94
C LYS A 18 -4.56 0.76 10.47
N ILE A 19 -3.35 1.22 10.78
CA ILE A 19 -2.85 2.53 10.32
C ILE A 19 -2.71 2.53 8.80
N TYR A 20 -2.04 1.52 8.23
CA TYR A 20 -1.85 1.44 6.78
C TYR A 20 -3.15 1.23 6.02
N GLU A 21 -4.08 0.43 6.55
CA GLU A 21 -5.42 0.29 5.95
C GLU A 21 -6.18 1.63 5.90
N LYS A 22 -6.08 2.46 6.94
CA LYS A 22 -6.69 3.80 6.93
C LYS A 22 -6.06 4.72 5.89
N LEU A 23 -4.73 4.70 5.78
CA LEU A 23 -4.00 5.49 4.78
C LEU A 23 -4.39 5.07 3.37
N ILE A 24 -4.42 3.77 3.10
CA ILE A 24 -4.83 3.23 1.80
C ILE A 24 -6.30 3.55 1.49
N ALA A 25 -7.20 3.50 2.48
CA ALA A 25 -8.57 3.96 2.30
C ALA A 25 -8.62 5.44 1.88
N SER A 26 -7.82 6.31 2.49
CA SER A 26 -7.72 7.71 2.07
C SER A 26 -7.24 7.85 0.62
N VAL A 27 -6.14 7.16 0.25
CA VAL A 27 -5.55 7.20 -1.10
C VAL A 27 -6.55 6.79 -2.18
N PHE A 28 -7.35 5.75 -1.93
CA PHE A 28 -8.31 5.23 -2.90
C PHE A 28 -9.73 5.80 -2.74
N ASN A 29 -9.90 6.86 -1.95
CA ASN A 29 -11.20 7.44 -1.59
C ASN A 29 -12.22 6.35 -1.20
N GLY A 30 -11.74 5.40 -0.40
CA GLY A 30 -12.45 4.22 0.05
C GLY A 30 -12.71 4.26 1.54
N VAL A 31 -13.27 3.17 2.03
CA VAL A 31 -13.55 2.92 3.45
C VAL A 31 -12.87 1.63 3.88
N ARG A 32 -12.45 1.62 5.14
CA ARG A 32 -11.90 0.42 5.77
C ARG A 32 -13.03 -0.49 6.19
N ASN A 33 -12.99 -1.76 5.83
CA ASN A 33 -14.03 -2.70 6.23
C ASN A 33 -13.83 -3.11 7.69
N LEU A 34 -14.82 -2.82 8.55
CA LEU A 34 -14.71 -2.95 10.00
C LEU A 34 -15.30 -4.25 10.57
N ASP A 35 -15.36 -5.33 9.78
CA ASP A 35 -15.92 -6.65 10.14
C ASP A 35 -17.44 -6.75 9.90
N LYS A 36 -17.89 -7.62 8.99
CA LYS A 36 -19.32 -7.90 8.68
C LYS A 36 -19.57 -9.35 8.16
N SER A 37 -19.23 -10.42 8.87
CA SER A 37 -19.73 -11.79 8.60
C SER A 37 -19.62 -12.39 7.16
N ARG A 38 -18.81 -11.84 6.24
CA ARG A 38 -18.74 -12.20 4.80
C ARG A 38 -17.27 -12.19 4.32
N PRO A 39 -16.89 -12.68 3.11
CA PRO A 39 -15.52 -12.51 2.62
C PRO A 39 -15.16 -11.01 2.60
N HIS A 40 -14.28 -10.59 3.50
CA HIS A 40 -13.92 -9.19 3.72
C HIS A 40 -12.59 -8.88 3.08
N THR A 41 -12.59 -7.81 2.29
CA THR A 41 -11.38 -7.10 1.90
C THR A 41 -11.10 -6.00 2.92
N ASP A 42 -9.82 -5.66 3.10
CA ASP A 42 -9.39 -4.68 4.10
C ASP A 42 -9.92 -3.26 3.80
N VAL A 43 -9.93 -2.86 2.52
CA VAL A 43 -10.40 -1.55 2.03
C VAL A 43 -11.30 -1.75 0.81
N GLU A 44 -12.31 -0.91 0.64
CA GLU A 44 -13.15 -0.89 -0.56
C GLU A 44 -13.56 0.54 -0.94
N ASN A 45 -13.85 0.75 -2.22
CA ASN A 45 -14.54 1.95 -2.70
C ASN A 45 -15.73 1.52 -3.59
N LYS A 46 -16.38 2.46 -4.28
CA LYS A 46 -17.57 2.19 -5.11
C LYS A 46 -17.37 1.13 -6.20
N THR A 47 -16.13 0.82 -6.56
CA THR A 47 -15.78 0.05 -7.77
C THR A 47 -14.78 -1.06 -7.53
N HIS A 48 -14.02 -1.00 -6.45
CA HIS A 48 -12.90 -1.89 -6.21
C HIS A 48 -12.82 -2.29 -4.73
N VAL A 49 -12.23 -3.46 -4.52
CA VAL A 49 -11.89 -3.99 -3.20
C VAL A 49 -10.38 -4.26 -3.14
N TYR A 50 -9.78 -4.04 -1.97
CA TYR A 50 -8.34 -4.05 -1.76
C TYR A 50 -7.99 -4.86 -0.51
N GLU A 51 -7.05 -5.79 -0.67
CA GLU A 51 -6.37 -6.46 0.44
C GLU A 51 -5.07 -5.70 0.77
N VAL A 52 -4.90 -5.28 2.02
CA VAL A 52 -3.79 -4.44 2.46
C VAL A 52 -2.82 -5.26 3.30
N LYS A 53 -1.59 -5.41 2.81
CA LYS A 53 -0.52 -6.11 3.53
C LYS A 53 0.68 -5.21 3.75
N SER A 54 0.92 -4.83 5.01
CA SER A 54 2.12 -4.09 5.39
C SER A 54 3.28 -5.03 5.76
N ARG A 55 4.51 -4.71 5.35
CA ARG A 55 5.73 -5.42 5.73
C ARG A 55 6.80 -4.41 6.17
N GLN A 56 7.70 -4.82 7.06
CA GLN A 56 8.83 -3.99 7.53
C GLN A 56 10.14 -4.27 6.77
N ALA A 57 10.05 -4.91 5.61
CA ALA A 57 11.22 -5.18 4.77
C ALA A 57 11.59 -3.94 3.95
N LYS A 58 12.88 -3.77 3.65
CA LYS A 58 13.33 -2.75 2.70
C LYS A 58 12.72 -3.02 1.32
N MET A 59 12.32 -1.96 0.62
CA MET A 59 11.94 -2.07 -0.78
C MET A 59 13.12 -2.54 -1.64
N PRO A 60 12.89 -3.39 -2.67
CA PRO A 60 13.94 -3.79 -3.59
C PRO A 60 14.62 -2.59 -4.27
N THR A 61 15.94 -2.66 -4.45
CA THR A 61 16.77 -1.55 -4.98
C THR A 61 16.38 -1.12 -6.39
N LEU A 62 15.74 -2.00 -7.18
CA LEU A 62 15.19 -1.65 -8.49
C LEU A 62 14.26 -0.44 -8.43
N PHE A 63 13.53 -0.27 -7.32
CA PHE A 63 12.58 0.82 -7.14
C PHE A 63 13.25 2.14 -6.83
N ASP A 64 14.38 2.14 -6.13
CA ASP A 64 15.10 3.36 -5.76
C ASP A 64 15.52 4.16 -7.00
N GLY A 65 15.98 3.47 -8.05
CA GLY A 65 16.34 4.10 -9.33
C GLY A 65 15.13 4.63 -10.10
N ALA A 66 14.05 3.85 -10.13
CA ALA A 66 12.81 4.22 -10.82
C ALA A 66 12.15 5.44 -10.17
N PHE A 67 12.10 5.52 -8.84
CA PHE A 67 11.57 6.67 -8.12
C PHE A 67 12.42 7.93 -8.33
N LYS A 68 13.74 7.82 -8.37
CA LYS A 68 14.61 8.97 -8.70
C LYS A 68 14.30 9.53 -10.09
N GLN A 69 14.13 8.67 -11.09
CA GLN A 69 13.77 9.10 -12.44
C GLN A 69 12.37 9.71 -12.48
N LEU A 70 11.39 9.10 -11.81
CA LEU A 70 10.03 9.61 -11.68
C LEU A 70 10.02 11.02 -11.06
N HIS A 71 10.79 11.22 -9.99
CA HIS A 71 10.89 12.51 -9.30
C HIS A 71 11.47 13.61 -10.19
N LEU A 72 12.54 13.31 -10.95
CA LEU A 72 13.12 14.25 -11.90
C LEU A 72 12.11 14.61 -13.01
N ALA A 73 11.48 13.60 -13.61
CA ALA A 73 10.48 13.80 -14.67
C ALA A 73 9.25 14.59 -14.17
N SER A 74 8.82 14.34 -12.94
CA SER A 74 7.74 15.05 -12.26
C SER A 74 8.06 16.55 -12.14
N LYS A 75 9.26 16.89 -11.65
CA LYS A 75 9.77 18.26 -11.55
C LYS A 75 9.85 18.97 -12.90
N GLU A 76 10.44 18.32 -13.90
CA GLU A 76 10.60 18.88 -15.24
C GLU A 76 9.26 19.13 -15.93
N SER A 77 8.32 18.18 -15.79
CA SER A 77 7.00 18.26 -16.41
C SER A 77 5.96 19.05 -15.61
N LYS A 78 6.29 19.48 -14.39
CA LYS A 78 5.37 20.11 -13.42
C LYS A 78 4.11 19.27 -13.15
N LYS A 79 4.27 17.94 -13.18
CA LYS A 79 3.19 16.99 -12.87
C LYS A 79 3.37 16.45 -11.45
N LYS A 80 2.34 15.79 -10.91
CA LYS A 80 2.46 15.03 -9.66
C LYS A 80 3.01 13.64 -9.97
N GLU A 81 3.73 13.06 -9.01
CA GLU A 81 4.21 11.69 -9.11
C GLU A 81 3.05 10.71 -9.01
N GLY A 82 2.94 9.81 -9.99
CA GLY A 82 1.90 8.78 -10.03
C GLY A 82 2.32 7.42 -9.47
N GLY A 83 3.61 7.22 -9.22
CA GLY A 83 4.21 5.95 -8.82
C GLY A 83 4.91 5.20 -9.96
N VAL A 84 5.50 4.06 -9.61
CA VAL A 84 6.22 3.17 -10.53
C VAL A 84 5.35 1.95 -10.82
N VAL A 85 5.13 1.65 -12.10
CA VAL A 85 4.40 0.44 -12.53
C VAL A 85 5.39 -0.63 -12.98
N VAL A 86 5.34 -1.80 -12.34
CA VAL A 86 6.06 -2.99 -12.81
C VAL A 86 5.11 -3.93 -13.49
N VAL A 87 5.44 -4.34 -14.71
CA VAL A 87 4.68 -5.34 -15.45
C VAL A 87 5.43 -6.66 -15.43
N TYR A 88 4.85 -7.65 -14.79
CA TYR A 88 5.27 -9.05 -14.88
C TYR A 88 4.50 -9.67 -16.05
N THR A 89 5.18 -9.96 -17.16
CA THR A 89 4.52 -10.40 -18.40
C THR A 89 3.99 -11.84 -18.33
N GLY A 90 4.40 -12.62 -17.34
CA GLY A 90 3.94 -14.00 -17.14
C GLY A 90 4.56 -15.02 -18.11
N GLY A 91 5.36 -14.60 -19.09
CA GLY A 91 5.96 -15.48 -20.08
C GLY A 91 4.93 -16.14 -21.01
N GLN A 92 5.33 -17.20 -21.72
CA GLN A 92 4.45 -17.90 -22.65
C GLN A 92 3.34 -18.64 -21.89
N GLY A 93 2.08 -18.31 -22.19
CA GLY A 93 0.89 -18.91 -21.58
C GLY A 93 0.49 -18.32 -20.22
N GLY A 94 1.29 -17.40 -19.65
CA GLY A 94 0.96 -16.71 -18.40
C GLY A 94 0.14 -15.44 -18.61
N LYS A 95 -0.61 -15.03 -17.59
CA LYS A 95 -1.29 -13.72 -17.57
C LYS A 95 -0.31 -12.65 -17.09
N ALA A 96 -0.25 -11.54 -17.81
CA ALA A 96 0.46 -10.36 -17.36
C ALA A 96 -0.19 -9.79 -16.09
N ARG A 97 0.64 -9.30 -15.16
CA ARG A 97 0.21 -8.65 -13.92
C ARG A 97 0.99 -7.36 -13.75
N ALA A 98 0.27 -6.28 -13.49
CA ALA A 98 0.87 -5.00 -13.16
C ALA A 98 0.82 -4.77 -11.65
N VAL A 99 1.91 -4.24 -11.09
CA VAL A 99 1.96 -3.75 -9.72
C VAL A 99 2.25 -2.26 -9.78
N LEU A 100 1.32 -1.44 -9.28
CA LEU A 100 1.57 -0.03 -9.02
C LEU A 100 2.20 0.11 -7.64
N ILE A 101 3.34 0.77 -7.60
CA ILE A 101 4.07 1.07 -6.38
C ILE A 101 4.07 2.58 -6.25
N GLN A 102 3.39 3.05 -5.23
CA GLN A 102 3.22 4.46 -4.96
C GLN A 102 3.74 4.75 -3.56
N GLU A 103 4.48 5.85 -3.41
CA GLU A 103 4.79 6.37 -2.10
C GLU A 103 3.51 6.90 -1.46
N ILE A 104 3.28 6.51 -0.20
CA ILE A 104 2.15 6.99 0.59
C ILE A 104 2.71 7.93 1.64
N ASP A 105 2.28 9.19 1.60
CA ASP A 105 2.69 10.16 2.60
C ASP A 105 2.12 9.76 3.96
N LEU A 106 3.02 9.59 4.93
CA LEU A 106 2.67 9.43 6.33
C LEU A 106 2.50 10.81 6.96
N ASP A 107 1.73 11.70 6.34
CA ASP A 107 1.43 12.99 6.96
C ASP A 107 0.62 12.72 8.24
N ARG A 108 1.34 12.81 9.37
CA ARG A 108 0.75 13.01 10.69
C ARG A 108 0.20 14.42 10.67
N ASP A 109 -1.12 14.53 10.61
CA ASP A 109 -1.86 15.76 10.87
C ASP A 109 -1.54 16.94 9.93
N SER A 110 -2.20 16.97 8.77
CA SER A 110 -2.71 18.22 8.23
C SER A 110 -4.10 18.51 8.81
N THR A 111 -4.18 18.60 10.15
CA THR A 111 -5.27 19.36 10.79
C THR A 111 -5.00 20.84 10.55
N SER A 112 -5.63 21.34 9.49
CA SER A 112 -6.18 22.70 9.45
C SER A 112 -7.32 22.82 10.46
#